data_AF-A0A438ACZ6-F1
#
_entry.id   AF-A0A438ACZ6-F1
#
_cell.length_a   1.000
_cell.length_b   1.000
_cell.length_c   1.000
_cell.angle_alpha   90.00
_cell.angle_beta   90.00
_cell.angle_gamma   90.00
#
_symmetry.space_group_name_H-M   'P 1'
#
loop_
_entity.id
_entity.type
_entity.pdbx_description
1 polymer ?
#
loop_
_entity_poly.entity_id
_entity_poly.type
_entity_poly.pdbx_seq_one_letter_code
_entity_poly.pdbx_strand_id
1 'polypeptide(L)' 'MKKTSVTTPVKGGWVTREAGTGRFVKVRTANSASRANTKTGDILKETAARRSAALARLADR' A
#
# COMPACT_ATOMS: atom_id res chain seq x y z
N MET A 1 12.80 -0.73 -16.72
CA MET A 1 13.01 -1.44 -15.44
C MET A 1 11.94 -2.51 -15.28
N LYS A 2 12.33 -3.78 -15.17
CA LYS A 2 11.39 -4.89 -14.91
C LYS A 2 10.79 -4.65 -13.53
N LYS A 3 9.48 -4.41 -13.42
CA LYS A 3 8.81 -4.23 -12.13
C LYS A 3 8.78 -5.57 -11.41
N THR A 4 9.84 -5.87 -10.66
CA THR A 4 9.91 -7.07 -9.83
C THR A 4 8.86 -6.92 -8.73
N SER A 5 7.93 -7.87 -8.62
CA SER A 5 6.94 -7.89 -7.54
C SER A 5 7.22 -9.05 -6.59
N VAL A 6 7.22 -8.79 -5.29
CA VAL A 6 7.40 -9.79 -4.23
C VAL A 6 6.05 -10.15 -3.66
N THR A 7 5.74 -11.45 -3.61
CA THR A 7 4.53 -11.97 -2.97
C THR A 7 4.89 -12.58 -1.63
N THR A 8 4.25 -12.12 -0.57
CA THR A 8 4.44 -12.59 0.80
C THR A 8 3.15 -13.25 1.28
N PRO A 9 3.19 -14.51 1.75
CA PRO A 9 2.05 -15.15 2.37
C PRO A 9 1.78 -14.52 3.75
N VAL A 10 0.50 -14.38 4.11
CA VAL A 10 0.06 -13.88 5.41
C VAL A 10 -1.08 -14.76 5.92
N LYS A 11 -1.36 -14.72 7.24
CA LYS A 11 -2.48 -15.50 7.81
C LYS A 11 -3.78 -15.09 7.10
N GLY A 12 -4.41 -16.04 6.41
CA GLY A 12 -5.66 -15.82 5.66
C GLY A 12 -5.49 -15.35 4.22
N GLY A 13 -4.28 -15.35 3.65
CA GLY A 13 -4.08 -14.99 2.24
C GLY A 13 -2.64 -14.70 1.80
N TRP A 14 -2.49 -13.82 0.81
CA TRP A 14 -1.19 -13.36 0.33
C TRP A 14 -1.25 -11.91 -0.15
N VAL A 15 -0.10 -11.25 -0.07
CA VAL A 15 0.09 -9.85 -0.41
C VAL A 15 1.22 -9.75 -1.43
N THR A 16 0.95 -9.15 -2.59
CA THR A 16 1.96 -8.82 -3.60
C THR A 16 2.29 -7.34 -3.53
N ARG A 17 3.59 -7.04 -3.44
CA ARG A 17 4.15 -5.69 -3.42
C ARG A 17 5.15 -5.50 -4.56
N GLU A 18 5.34 -4.28 -5.01
CA GLU A 18 6.44 -3.91 -5.90
C GLU A 18 7.75 -3.91 -5.10
N ALA A 19 8.78 -4.58 -5.60
CA ALA A 19 10.04 -4.80 -4.88
C ALA A 19 10.81 -3.50 -4.63
N GLY A 20 10.78 -2.56 -5.58
CA GLY A 20 11.52 -1.31 -5.48
C GLY A 20 10.87 -0.25 -4.57
N THR A 21 9.55 -0.28 -4.41
CA THR A 21 8.80 0.76 -3.68
C THR A 21 8.08 0.23 -2.44
N GLY A 22 8.00 -1.10 -2.27
CA GLY A 22 7.18 -1.76 -1.25
C GLY A 22 5.66 -1.59 -1.46
N ARG A 23 5.25 -0.95 -2.56
CA ARG A 23 3.86 -0.55 -2.81
C ARG A 23 2.99 -1.77 -3.08
N PHE A 24 1.78 -1.78 -2.52
CA PHE A 24 0.83 -2.85 -2.75
C PHE A 24 0.37 -2.89 -4.20
N VAL A 25 0.44 -4.07 -4.81
CA VAL A 25 -0.01 -4.34 -6.18
C VAL A 25 -1.27 -5.20 -6.16
N LYS A 26 -1.31 -6.21 -5.30
CA LYS A 26 -2.44 -7.13 -5.20
C LYS A 26 -2.51 -7.76 -3.82
N VAL A 27 -3.71 -7.96 -3.32
CA VAL A 27 -3.97 -8.67 -2.06
C VAL A 27 -5.02 -9.72 -2.34
N ARG A 28 -4.81 -10.93 -1.85
CA ARG A 28 -5.82 -11.98 -1.83
C ARG A 28 -6.03 -12.43 -0.41
N THR A 29 -7.29 -12.52 -0.01
CA THR A 29 -7.76 -13.15 1.21
C THR A 29 -8.61 -14.36 0.84
N ALA A 30 -8.95 -15.21 1.82
CA ALA A 30 -9.85 -16.35 1.60
C ALA A 30 -11.18 -15.96 0.93
N ASN A 31 -11.69 -14.76 1.21
CA ASN A 31 -13.00 -14.30 0.77
C ASN A 31 -12.97 -13.36 -0.44
N SER A 32 -11.82 -12.82 -0.84
CA SER A 32 -11.73 -11.91 -1.99
C SER A 32 -10.31 -11.68 -2.49
N ALA A 33 -10.18 -11.31 -3.76
CA ALA A 33 -8.94 -10.80 -4.33
C ALA A 33 -9.13 -9.33 -4.75
N SER A 34 -8.35 -8.43 -4.18
CA SER A 34 -8.34 -7.01 -4.51
C SER A 34 -7.04 -6.63 -5.21
N ARG A 35 -7.14 -6.03 -6.41
CA ARG A 35 -5.99 -5.43 -7.11
C ARG A 35 -5.92 -3.96 -6.72
N ALA A 36 -4.71 -3.42 -6.58
CA ALA A 36 -4.54 -1.98 -6.44
C ALA A 36 -5.09 -1.30 -7.69
N ASN A 37 -6.20 -0.58 -7.53
CA ASN A 37 -6.77 0.25 -8.59
C ASN A 37 -6.29 1.70 -8.43
N THR A 38 -6.53 2.55 -9.44
CA THR A 38 -6.19 3.98 -9.38
C THR A 38 -6.77 4.68 -8.16
N LYS A 39 -8.04 4.39 -7.81
CA LYS A 39 -8.69 4.92 -6.61
C LYS A 39 -7.96 4.55 -5.31
N THR A 40 -7.45 3.32 -5.19
CA THR A 40 -6.64 2.88 -4.05
C THR A 40 -5.33 3.65 -3.97
N GLY A 41 -4.73 3.93 -5.14
CA GLY A 41 -3.53 4.76 -5.24
C GLY A 41 -3.76 6.19 -4.74
N ASP A 42 -4.91 6.78 -5.06
CA ASP A 42 -5.27 8.14 -4.66
C ASP A 42 -5.60 8.23 -3.16
N ILE A 43 -6.35 7.27 -2.63
CA ILE A 43 -6.63 7.16 -1.19
C ILE A 43 -5.33 7.04 -0.38
N LEU A 44 -4.37 6.24 -0.85
CA LEU A 44 -3.08 6.10 -0.17
C LEU A 44 -2.28 7.40 -0.17
N LYS A 45 -2.27 8.15 -1.28
CA LYS A 45 -1.62 9.47 -1.35
C LYS A 45 -2.26 10.46 -0.39
N GLU A 46 -3.59 10.50 -0.37
CA GLU A 46 -4.33 11.38 0.53
C GLU A 46 -4.05 11.05 2.00
N THR A 47 -4.07 9.76 2.35
CA THR A 47 -3.79 9.30 3.72
C THR A 47 -2.36 9.64 4.13
N ALA A 48 -1.38 9.45 3.24
CA ALA A 48 0.01 9.82 3.48
C ALA A 48 0.18 11.35 3.67
N ALA A 49 -0.50 12.16 2.87
CA ALA A 49 -0.49 13.61 3.00
C ALA A 49 -1.08 14.08 4.34
N ARG A 50 -2.22 13.49 4.75
CA ARG A 50 -2.84 13.78 6.06
C ARG A 50 -1.91 13.41 7.22
N ARG A 51 -1.25 12.25 7.15
CA ARG A 51 -0.28 11.82 8.17
C ARG A 51 0.92 12.77 8.24
N SER A 52 1.47 13.15 7.10
CA SER A 52 2.59 14.09 7.03
C SER A 52 2.23 15.45 7.65
N ALA A 53 1.06 16.00 7.29
CA ALA A 53 0.56 17.25 7.85
C ALA A 53 0.32 17.17 9.37
N ALA A 54 -0.20 16.04 9.87
CA ALA A 54 -0.38 15.84 11.30
C ALA A 54 0.95 15.79 12.06
N LEU A 55 1.97 15.13 11.50
CA LEU A 55 3.31 15.09 12.07
C LEU A 55 4.00 16.46 12.07
N ALA A 56 3.85 17.23 10.99
CA ALA A 56 4.38 18.60 10.93
C ALA A 56 3.78 19.49 12.03
N ARG A 57 2.45 19.41 12.25
CA ARG A 57 1.79 20.14 13.35
C ARG A 57 2.24 19.71 14.73
N LEU A 58 2.63 18.43 14.89
CA LEU A 58 3.13 17.92 16.16
C LEU A 58 4.56 18.39 16.44
N ALA A 59 5.37 18.56 15.38
CA ALA A 59 6.75 19.03 15.48
C ALA A 59 6.86 20.54 15.72
N ASP A 60 5.85 21.32 15.33
CA ASP A 60 5.75 22.77 15.55
C ASP A 60 5.25 23.14 16.97
N ARG A 61 5.20 22.16 17.88
CA ARG A 61 4.63 22.26 19.23
C ARG A 61 5.67 21.92 20.29
#